data_AF-A0A6I2GVD5-F1
#
_entry.id   AF-A0A6I2GVD5-F1
#
_cell.length_a   1.000
_cell.length_b   1.000
_cell.length_c   1.000
_cell.angle_alpha   90.00
_cell.angle_beta   90.00
_cell.angle_gamma   90.00
#
_symmetry.space_group_name_H-M   'P 1'
#
loop_
_entity.id
_entity.type
_entity.pdbx_description
1 polymer ?
#
loop_
_entity_poly.entity_id
_entity_poly.type
_entity_poly.pdbx_seq_one_letter_code
_entity_poly.pdbx_strand_id
1 'polypeptide(L)' 'MPCAKPRPTALKKVVRADAPISEFRNLYCRHYGACIDVAVRAGWESFTCARCPFFHTGAKPGASEHAFDQPGDMGITL' A
#
# COMPACT_ATOMS: atom_id res chain seq x y z
N MET A 1 20.88 -0.49 20.68
CA MET A 1 20.57 0.04 19.33
C MET A 1 19.13 0.53 19.31
N PRO A 2 18.80 1.70 18.76
CA PRO A 2 17.41 2.13 18.66
C PRO A 2 16.65 1.23 17.69
N CYS A 3 15.43 0.80 18.05
CA CYS A 3 14.56 0.07 17.13
C CYS A 3 14.29 0.92 15.87
N ALA A 4 14.38 0.29 14.69
CA ALA A 4 13.99 0.93 13.45
C ALA A 4 12.52 1.38 13.52
N LYS A 5 12.22 2.58 13.02
CA LYS A 5 10.87 3.16 13.06
C LYS A 5 10.35 3.37 11.64
N PRO A 6 9.03 3.29 11.43
CA PRO A 6 8.42 3.67 10.16
C PRO A 6 8.80 5.09 9.80
N ARG A 7 9.28 5.29 8.57
CA ARG A 7 9.76 6.59 8.05
C ARG A 7 9.17 6.86 6.68
N PRO A 8 7.85 7.01 6.56
CA PRO A 8 7.25 7.49 5.32
C PRO A 8 7.69 8.93 5.04
N THR A 9 7.53 9.36 3.80
CA THR A 9 7.76 10.76 3.39
C THR A 9 6.54 11.33 2.70
N ALA A 10 6.32 12.63 2.89
CA ALA A 10 5.29 13.38 2.19
C ALA A 10 5.42 13.20 0.67
N LEU A 11 4.31 12.91 0.01
CA LEU A 11 4.21 12.81 -1.43
C LEU A 11 3.32 13.95 -1.91
N LYS A 12 3.92 14.98 -2.52
CA LYS A 12 3.21 16.20 -2.97
C LYS A 12 2.31 15.97 -4.18
N LYS A 13 2.45 14.82 -4.86
CA LYS A 13 1.58 14.43 -5.97
C LYS A 13 0.57 13.44 -5.43
N VAL A 14 -0.72 13.70 -5.66
CA VAL A 14 -1.76 12.71 -5.44
C VAL A 14 -1.42 11.48 -6.27
N VAL A 15 -1.40 10.30 -5.64
CA VAL A 15 -1.23 9.04 -6.37
C VAL A 15 -2.46 8.91 -7.24
N ARG A 16 -2.27 8.97 -8.57
CA ARG A 16 -3.38 8.82 -9.50
C ARG A 16 -3.97 7.42 -9.37
N ALA A 17 -5.28 7.29 -9.61
CA ALA A 17 -5.97 6.01 -9.48
C ALA A 17 -5.44 4.92 -10.43
N ASP A 18 -4.87 5.31 -11.57
CA ASP A 18 -4.26 4.43 -12.56
C ASP A 18 -2.83 3.98 -12.20
N ALA A 19 -2.19 4.63 -11.22
CA ALA A 19 -0.84 4.28 -10.82
C ALA A 19 -0.86 3.09 -9.83
N PRO A 20 0.01 2.08 -10.00
CA PRO A 20 0.08 0.96 -9.09
C PRO A 20 0.53 1.43 -7.70
N ILE A 21 -0.38 1.37 -6.74
CA ILE A 21 -0.14 1.83 -5.36
C ILE A 21 1.08 1.16 -4.72
N SER A 22 1.42 -0.06 -5.16
CA SER A 22 2.58 -0.84 -4.71
C SER A 22 3.92 -0.17 -4.96
N GLU A 23 4.03 0.74 -5.94
CA GLU A 23 5.26 1.52 -6.17
C GLU A 23 5.49 2.58 -5.10
N PHE A 24 4.42 3.06 -4.47
CA PHE A 24 4.49 4.12 -3.46
C PHE A 24 4.36 3.57 -2.05
N ARG A 25 3.58 2.50 -1.85
CA ARG A 25 3.19 2.00 -0.53
C ARG A 25 3.10 0.48 -0.57
N ASN A 26 3.66 -0.16 0.44
CA ASN A 26 3.44 -1.58 0.65
C ASN A 26 2.31 -1.73 1.68
N LEU A 27 1.09 -1.99 1.19
CA LEU A 27 -0.09 -2.23 2.03
C LEU A 27 0.03 -3.53 2.85
N TYR A 28 0.91 -4.45 2.43
CA TYR A 28 1.16 -5.73 3.09
C TYR A 28 2.23 -5.62 4.19
N CYS A 29 2.85 -4.45 4.35
CA CYS A 29 3.78 -4.20 5.43
C CYS A 29 3.05 -4.19 6.79
N ARG A 30 3.52 -4.99 7.75
CA ARG A 30 2.96 -5.03 9.12
C ARG A 30 3.01 -3.70 9.86
N HIS A 31 3.85 -2.77 9.40
CA HIS A 31 3.98 -1.42 9.96
C HIS A 31 3.28 -0.34 9.12
N TYR A 32 2.47 -0.72 8.13
CA TYR A 32 1.80 0.23 7.25
C TYR A 32 0.89 1.20 8.01
N GLY A 33 0.14 0.71 9.02
CA GLY A 33 -0.70 1.56 9.88
C GLY A 33 0.09 2.69 10.54
N ALA A 34 1.30 2.41 11.04
CA ALA A 34 2.15 3.43 11.64
C ALA A 34 2.68 4.46 10.61
N CYS A 35 2.83 4.08 9.34
CA CYS A 35 3.11 5.06 8.28
C CYS A 35 1.91 6.00 8.05
N ILE A 36 0.68 5.48 8.11
CA ILE A 36 -0.54 6.29 8.02
C ILE A 36 -0.59 7.28 9.19
N ASP A 37 -0.35 6.82 10.42
CA ASP A 37 -0.38 7.68 11.61
C ASP A 37 0.61 8.85 11.54
N VAL A 38 1.77 8.64 10.93
CA VAL A 38 2.75 9.72 10.68
C VAL A 38 2.21 10.72 9.66
N ALA A 39 1.66 10.25 8.55
CA ALA A 39 1.12 11.10 7.50
C ALA A 39 -0.07 11.94 7.98
N VAL A 40 -0.99 11.32 8.72
CA VAL A 40 -2.19 11.98 9.29
C VAL A 40 -1.76 13.06 10.29
N ARG A 41 -0.89 12.73 11.25
CA ARG A 41 -0.42 13.72 12.24
C ARG A 41 0.34 14.89 11.61
N ALA A 42 1.01 14.66 10.47
CA ALA A 42 1.74 15.69 9.75
C ALA A 42 0.88 16.46 8.73
N GLY A 43 -0.40 16.11 8.58
CA GLY A 43 -1.31 16.77 7.64
C GLY A 43 -0.92 16.57 6.17
N TRP A 44 -0.31 15.44 5.82
CA TRP A 44 0.11 15.18 4.44
C TRP A 44 -1.08 14.73 3.58
N GLU A 45 -1.24 15.35 2.41
CA GLU A 45 -2.24 14.93 1.42
C GLU A 45 -2.01 13.49 0.92
N SER A 46 -0.75 13.10 0.81
CA SER A 46 -0.33 11.76 0.41
C SER A 46 1.07 11.47 0.95
N PHE A 47 1.44 10.19 0.93
CA PHE A 47 2.76 9.73 1.38
C PHE A 47 3.26 8.55 0.55
N THR A 48 4.57 8.33 0.65
CA THR A 48 5.26 7.17 0.10
C THR A 48 6.12 6.51 1.18
N CYS A 49 6.22 5.19 1.10
CA CYS A 49 7.10 4.36 1.91
C CYS A 49 8.51 4.24 1.31
N ALA A 50 8.84 4.88 0.19
CA ALA A 50 10.11 4.69 -0.53
C ALA A 50 11.39 4.87 0.33
N ARG A 51 11.33 5.64 1.42
CA ARG A 51 12.44 5.84 2.38
C ARG A 51 12.26 5.11 3.72
N CYS A 52 11.16 4.37 3.86
CA CYS A 52 10.88 3.59 5.05
C CYS A 52 11.72 2.31 5.04
N PRO A 53 12.45 1.98 6.12
CA PRO A 53 13.28 0.76 6.18
C PRO A 53 12.45 -0.53 6.08
N PHE A 54 11.13 -0.43 6.24
CA PHE A 54 10.21 -1.56 6.21
C PHE A 54 9.44 -1.71 4.88
N PHE A 55 9.71 -0.86 3.88
CA PHE A 55 8.91 -0.83 2.66
C PHE A 55 8.81 -2.19 1.96
N HIS A 56 9.91 -2.93 1.89
CA HIS A 56 9.94 -4.25 1.25
C HIS A 56 9.64 -5.41 2.21
N THR A 57 9.15 -5.13 3.42
CA THR A 57 8.77 -6.17 4.38
C THR A 57 7.28 -6.50 4.23
N GLY A 58 6.95 -7.79 4.15
CA GLY A 58 5.59 -8.27 3.88
C GLY A 58 5.37 -8.53 2.39
N ALA A 59 4.74 -9.67 2.09
CA ALA A 59 4.45 -10.11 0.74
C ALA A 59 2.96 -9.97 0.45
N LYS A 60 2.64 -9.63 -0.81
CA LYS A 60 1.26 -9.74 -1.31
C LYS A 60 0.84 -11.22 -1.21
N PRO A 61 -0.29 -11.54 -0.57
CA PRO A 61 -0.77 -12.91 -0.54
C PRO A 61 -1.18 -13.37 -1.95
N GLY A 62 -1.11 -14.68 -2.20
CA GLY A 62 -1.49 -15.26 -3.48
C GLY A 62 -2.98 -15.05 -3.76
N ALA A 63 -3.33 -14.73 -5.00
CA ALA A 63 -4.74 -14.57 -5.39
C ALA A 63 -5.54 -15.86 -5.15
N SER A 64 -4.92 -17.02 -5.39
CA SER A 64 -5.54 -18.34 -5.16
C SER A 64 -5.89 -18.62 -3.69
N GLU A 65 -5.24 -17.95 -2.73
CA GLU A 65 -5.49 -18.16 -1.31
C GLU A 65 -6.75 -17.43 -0.82
N HIS A 66 -7.21 -16.41 -1.57
CA HIS A 66 -8.24 -15.48 -1.11
C HIS A 66 -9.29 -15.08 -2.16
N ALA A 67 -9.13 -15.50 -3.41
CA ALA A 67 -10.18 -15.38 -4.41
C ALA A 67 -11.27 -16.40 -4.09
N PHE A 68 -12.39 -15.94 -3.55
CA PHE A 68 -13.64 -16.69 -3.65
C PHE A 68 -13.93 -16.84 -5.15
N ASP A 69 -14.32 -18.05 -5.58
CA ASP A 69 -14.71 -18.35 -6.96
C ASP A 69 -15.71 -17.29 -7.45
N GLN A 70 -15.21 -16.25 -8.13
CA GLN A 70 -16.08 -15.29 -8.77
C GLN A 70 -16.62 -16.00 -10.00
N PRO A 71 -17.93 -16.30 -10.08
CA PRO A 71 -18.47 -16.87 -11.30
C PRO A 71 -18.16 -15.89 -12.42
N GLY A 72 -17.51 -16.39 -13.48
CA GLY A 72 -17.21 -15.60 -14.66
C GLY A 72 -18.52 -15.02 -15.19
N ASP A 73 -18.59 -13.70 -15.28
CA ASP A 73 -19.66 -13.00 -15.98
C ASP A 73 -19.63 -13.44 -17.45
N MET A 74 -20.44 -14.45 -17.78
CA MET A 74 -20.79 -14.80 -19.15
C MET A 74 -22.12 -14.13 -19.50
N GLY A 75 -22.09 -12.81 -19.72
CA GLY A 75 -23.09 -12.05 -20.46
C GLY A 75 -22.37 -11.00 -21.28
N ILE A 76 -22.51 -10.87 -22.59
CA ILE A 76 -23.69 -11.01 -23.46
C ILE A 76 -23.19 -11.38 -24.86
N THR A 77 -23.72 -12.46 -25.44
CA THR A 77 -23.81 -12.58 -26.91
C THR A 77 -25.15 -11.99 -27.32
N LEU A 78 -25.12 -10.81 -27.97
CA LEU A 78 -26.18 -10.32 -28.84
C LEU A 78 -25.55 -9.97 -30.18
#